data_AF-A0A3P7P0N0-F1
#
_entry.id   AF-A0A3P7P0N0-F1
#
_cell.length_a   1.000
_cell.length_b   1.000
_cell.length_c   1.000
_cell.angle_alpha   90.00
_cell.angle_beta   90.00
_cell.angle_gamma   90.00
#
_symmetry.space_group_name_H-M   'P 1'
#
loop_
_entity.id
_entity.type
_entity.pdbx_description
1 polymer ?
#
loop_
_entity_poly.entity_id
_entity_poly.type
_entity_poly.pdbx_seq_one_letter_code
_entity_poly.pdbx_strand_id
1 'polypeptide(L)'
;MEEDNEINMISPCECRGSVEFVHERCLQHWFEVMHTRRCQICKTEYELEDRGMKPYTEWTLPAPLSDDWEDQLDFKCALFWLVFMSRITYVVLK
;
A
#
# COMPACT_ATOMS: atom_id res chain seq x y z
N MET A 1 -21.13 -6.60 6.02
CA MET A 1 -21.74 -6.83 4.71
C MET A 1 -20.59 -6.91 3.72
N GLU A 2 -20.58 -7.99 2.96
CA GLU A 2 -19.50 -8.44 2.09
C GLU A 2 -19.41 -7.53 0.86
N GLU A 3 -18.51 -6.55 0.87
CA GLU A 3 -18.30 -5.60 -0.24
C GLU A 3 -16.83 -5.64 -0.70
N ASP A 4 -16.19 -6.81 -0.63
CA ASP A 4 -14.80 -7.05 -1.10
C ASP A 4 -14.77 -8.04 -2.28
N ASN A 5 -15.93 -8.43 -2.81
CA ASN A 5 -16.04 -9.45 -3.85
C ASN A 5 -15.94 -8.89 -5.29
N GLU A 6 -15.70 -7.59 -5.43
CA GLU A 6 -15.55 -6.90 -6.73
C GLU A 6 -14.17 -6.24 -6.91
N ILE A 7 -13.20 -6.51 -6.02
CA ILE A 7 -11.89 -5.86 -6.08
C ILE A 7 -10.94 -6.67 -6.98
N ASN A 8 -10.82 -6.21 -8.23
CA ASN A 8 -9.76 -6.50 -9.21
C ASN A 8 -9.12 -7.91 -9.11
N MET A 9 -9.84 -8.94 -9.57
CA MET A 9 -9.18 -10.20 -9.94
C MET A 9 -8.25 -9.94 -11.12
N ILE A 10 -6.97 -10.24 -10.92
CA ILE A 10 -5.92 -10.12 -11.92
C ILE A 10 -5.48 -11.50 -12.39
N SER A 11 -4.94 -11.58 -13.61
CA SER A 11 -4.29 -12.78 -14.14
C SER A 11 -2.78 -12.60 -14.18
N PRO A 12 -2.07 -12.79 -13.06
CA PRO A 12 -0.69 -12.37 -12.94
C PRO A 12 0.30 -13.37 -13.57
N CYS A 13 -0.16 -14.53 -14.05
CA CYS A 13 0.68 -15.53 -14.70
C CYS A 13 -0.11 -16.38 -15.69
N GLU A 14 0.59 -17.09 -16.59
CA GLU A 14 -0.02 -17.96 -17.62
C GLU A 14 -0.56 -19.31 -17.08
N CYS A 15 -0.75 -19.45 -15.76
CA CYS A 15 -1.39 -20.63 -15.22
C CYS A 15 -2.85 -20.69 -15.67
N ARG A 16 -3.35 -21.88 -16.02
CA ARG A 16 -4.74 -22.09 -16.43
C ARG A 16 -5.56 -22.70 -15.29
N GLY A 17 -6.80 -22.25 -15.12
CA GLY A 17 -7.73 -22.79 -14.12
C GLY A 17 -7.90 -21.89 -12.90
N SER A 18 -8.09 -22.45 -11.70
CA SER A 18 -8.40 -21.65 -10.49
C SER A 18 -7.31 -20.68 -10.06
N VAL A 19 -6.07 -20.91 -10.47
CA VAL A 19 -4.90 -20.06 -10.17
C VAL A 19 -4.64 -18.99 -11.23
N GLU A 20 -5.45 -18.97 -12.29
CA GLU A 20 -5.43 -17.94 -13.33
C GLU A 20 -5.97 -16.61 -12.81
N PHE A 21 -6.94 -16.63 -11.88
CA PHE A 21 -7.58 -15.44 -11.33
C PHE A 21 -7.31 -15.34 -9.83
N VAL A 22 -6.65 -14.27 -9.41
CA VAL A 22 -6.32 -14.02 -8.00
C VAL A 22 -6.62 -12.56 -7.68
N HIS A 23 -7.11 -12.26 -6.48
CA HIS A 23 -7.26 -10.88 -6.02
C HIS A 23 -5.89 -10.20 -5.92
N GLU A 24 -5.79 -8.96 -6.39
CA GLU A 24 -4.56 -8.13 -6.29
C GLU A 24 -4.01 -8.10 -4.85
N ARG A 25 -4.89 -7.91 -3.86
CA ARG A 25 -4.53 -7.90 -2.43
C ARG A 25 -3.99 -9.24 -1.94
N CYS A 26 -4.61 -10.36 -2.33
CA CYS A 26 -4.15 -11.70 -1.94
C CYS A 26 -2.79 -12.02 -2.55
N LEU A 27 -2.55 -11.61 -3.79
CA LEU A 27 -1.28 -11.78 -4.47
C LEU A 27 -0.17 -10.92 -3.82
N GLN A 28 -0.50 -9.68 -3.45
CA GLN A 28 0.43 -8.80 -2.74
C GLN A 28 0.84 -9.39 -1.38
N HIS A 29 -0.14 -9.84 -0.59
CA HIS A 29 0.13 -10.51 0.69
C HIS A 29 0.97 -11.79 0.51
N TRP A 30 0.71 -12.55 -0.56
CA TRP A 30 1.52 -13.71 -0.90
C TRP A 30 2.99 -13.36 -1.15
N PHE A 31 3.30 -12.21 -1.79
CA PHE A 31 4.67 -11.75 -1.98
C PHE A 31 5.35 -11.35 -0.68
N GLU A 32 4.62 -10.72 0.24
CA GLU A 32 5.12 -10.36 1.57
C GLU A 32 5.53 -11.59 2.37
N VAL A 33 4.74 -12.66 2.30
CA VAL A 33 5.02 -13.91 3.03
C VAL A 33 6.11 -14.73 2.32
N MET A 34 5.99 -14.94 1.02
CA MET A 34 6.86 -15.86 0.26
C MET A 34 8.17 -15.22 -0.21
N HIS A 35 8.30 -13.89 -0.15
CA HIS A 35 9.47 -13.13 -0.59
C HIS A 35 9.90 -13.46 -2.04
N THR A 36 8.96 -13.89 -2.88
CA THR A 36 9.24 -14.29 -4.27
C THR A 36 8.17 -13.75 -5.20
N ARG A 37 8.62 -13.14 -6.30
CA ARG A 37 7.76 -12.64 -7.39
C ARG A 37 7.62 -13.65 -8.53
N ARG A 38 7.87 -14.94 -8.24
CA ARG A 38 7.77 -16.03 -9.21
C ARG A 38 6.60 -16.95 -8.85
N CYS A 39 5.79 -17.29 -9.84
CA CYS A 39 4.74 -18.27 -9.65
C CYS A 39 5.34 -19.62 -9.25
N GLN A 40 4.84 -20.21 -8.16
CA GLN A 40 5.38 -21.49 -7.67
C GLN A 40 4.99 -22.67 -8.56
N ILE A 41 3.94 -22.52 -9.37
CA ILE A 41 3.38 -23.54 -10.25
C ILE A 41 4.06 -23.49 -11.63
N CYS A 42 3.89 -22.40 -12.39
CA CYS A 42 4.45 -22.29 -13.74
C CYS A 42 5.90 -21.77 -13.77
N LYS A 43 6.45 -21.29 -12.65
CA LYS A 43 7.79 -20.69 -12.55
C LYS A 43 7.99 -19.41 -13.39
N THR A 44 6.95 -18.90 -14.04
CA THR A 44 6.95 -17.60 -14.71
C THR A 44 6.98 -16.47 -13.67
N GLU A 45 7.64 -15.37 -14.00
CA GLU A 45 7.59 -14.14 -13.21
C GLU A 45 6.18 -13.54 -13.31
N TYR A 46 5.65 -13.04 -12.20
CA TYR A 46 4.32 -12.43 -12.25
C TYR A 46 4.37 -11.13 -13.06
N GLU A 47 3.44 -10.95 -14.01
CA GLU A 47 3.23 -9.68 -14.73
C GLU A 47 2.58 -8.69 -13.76
N LEU A 48 3.40 -8.08 -12.92
CA LEU A 48 3.00 -6.97 -12.09
C LEU A 48 3.40 -5.72 -12.84
N GLU A 49 2.42 -4.93 -13.25
CA GLU A 49 2.66 -3.55 -13.61
C GLU A 49 3.21 -2.89 -12.33
N ASP A 50 4.53 -2.67 -12.27
CA ASP A 50 5.16 -1.87 -11.23
C ASP A 50 4.66 -0.43 -11.46
N ARG A 51 3.41 -0.18 -11.03
CA ARG A 51 2.84 1.15 -10.96
C ARG A 51 3.71 1.83 -9.93
N GLY A 52 4.73 2.55 -10.41
CA GLY A 52 5.67 3.29 -9.58
C GLY A 52 4.95 4.32 -8.71
N MET A 53 5.62 5.42 -8.38
CA MET A 53 4.94 6.47 -7.62
C MET A 53 3.68 6.92 -8.35
N LYS A 54 2.52 6.85 -7.66
CA LYS A 54 1.25 7.33 -8.21
C LYS A 54 1.45 8.76 -8.73
N PRO A 55 0.90 9.12 -9.91
CA PRO A 55 0.98 10.48 -10.41
C PRO A 55 0.41 11.46 -9.37
N TYR A 56 0.98 12.67 -9.29
CA TYR A 56 0.62 13.67 -8.25
C TYR A 56 -0.88 14.00 -8.21
N THR A 57 -1.59 13.79 -9.32
CA THR A 57 -3.04 13.98 -9.44
C THR A 57 -3.86 12.99 -8.62
N GLU A 58 -3.29 11.84 -8.26
CA GLU A 58 -3.93 10.77 -7.49
C GLU A 58 -3.45 10.71 -6.04
N TRP A 59 -2.67 11.69 -5.59
CA TRP A 59 -2.18 11.72 -4.22
C TRP A 59 -3.30 12.02 -3.24
N THR A 60 -3.55 11.08 -2.34
CA THR A 60 -4.43 11.28 -1.19
C THR A 60 -3.68 11.99 -0.07
N LEU A 61 -4.41 12.71 0.78
CA LEU A 61 -3.84 13.29 1.99
C LEU A 61 -3.19 12.20 2.86
N PRO A 62 -2.11 12.52 3.60
CA PRO A 62 -1.45 11.57 4.46
C PRO A 62 -2.43 11.08 5.54
N ALA A 63 -2.53 9.78 5.67
CA ALA A 63 -3.36 9.07 6.64
C ALA A 63 -2.45 8.20 7.52
N PRO A 64 -2.91 7.81 8.72
CA PRO A 64 -2.21 6.82 9.54
C PRO A 64 -2.05 5.51 8.76
N LEU A 65 -0.94 4.81 9.02
CA LEU A 65 -0.57 3.59 8.28
C LEU A 65 -1.62 2.48 8.45
N SER A 66 -2.27 2.44 9.61
CA SER A 66 -3.34 1.51 9.94
C SER A 66 -4.36 2.15 10.89
N ASP A 67 -5.44 1.43 11.19
CA ASP A 67 -6.42 1.80 12.23
C ASP A 67 -5.92 1.51 13.66
N ASP A 68 -4.68 1.04 13.83
CA ASP A 68 -4.09 0.85 15.16
C ASP A 68 -3.88 2.18 15.89
N TRP A 69 -4.14 2.16 17.21
CA TRP A 69 -4.09 3.35 18.04
C TRP A 69 -2.68 3.97 18.14
N GLU A 70 -1.64 3.13 18.00
CA GLU A 70 -0.23 3.54 18.03
C GLU A 70 0.10 4.44 16.84
N ASP A 71 -0.32 4.02 15.63
CA ASP A 71 -0.12 4.78 14.40
C ASP A 71 -0.91 6.11 14.41
N GLN A 72 -2.13 6.08 14.94
CA GLN A 72 -2.95 7.28 15.12
C GLN A 72 -2.30 8.28 16.08
N LEU A 73 -1.71 7.78 17.17
CA LEU A 73 -1.01 8.62 18.15
C LEU A 73 0.24 9.25 17.53
N ASP A 74 1.04 8.45 16.84
CA ASP A 74 2.27 8.92 16.18
C ASP A 74 1.97 10.00 15.14
N PHE A 75 0.96 9.78 14.30
CA PHE A 75 0.53 10.78 13.31
C PHE A 75 0.15 12.11 13.96
N LYS A 76 -0.63 12.06 15.05
CA LYS A 76 -1.06 13.26 15.78
C LYS A 76 0.10 13.94 16.51
N CYS A 77 1.01 13.18 17.10
CA CYS A 77 2.21 13.69 17.74
C CYS A 77 3.13 14.41 16.74
N ALA A 78 3.32 13.83 15.55
CA ALA A 78 4.10 14.44 14.48
C ALA A 78 3.49 15.77 14.02
N LEU A 79 2.17 15.82 13.79
CA LEU A 79 1.48 17.06 13.41
C LEU A 79 1.64 18.14 14.48
N PHE A 80 1.47 17.79 15.76
CA PHE A 80 1.66 18.74 16.85
C PHE A 80 3.10 19.27 16.92
N TRP A 81 4.09 18.39 16.77
CA TRP A 81 5.50 18.75 16.74
C TRP A 81 5.86 19.67 15.58
N LEU A 82 5.37 19.38 14.37
CA LEU A 82 5.63 20.19 13.17
C LEU A 82 5.06 21.60 13.33
N VAL A 83 3.84 21.72 13.86
CA VAL A 83 3.21 23.03 14.14
C VAL A 83 4.02 23.79 15.18
N PHE A 84 4.43 23.13 16.26
CA PHE A 84 5.22 23.74 17.33
C PHE A 84 6.58 24.23 16.82
N MET A 85 7.30 23.40 16.06
CA MET A 85 8.61 23.74 15.48
C MET A 85 8.50 24.86 14.44
N SER A 86 7.48 24.83 13.59
CA SER A 86 7.20 25.92 12.65
C SER A 86 6.94 27.24 13.37
N ARG A 87 6.18 27.22 14.48
CA ARG A 87 5.92 28.42 15.28
C ARG A 87 7.17 28.94 15.97
N ILE A 88 7.99 28.07 16.57
CA ILE A 88 9.26 28.47 17.20
C ILE A 88 10.19 29.09 16.18
N THR A 89 10.43 28.41 15.06
CA THR A 89 11.33 28.91 14.01
C THR A 89 10.87 30.25 13.46
N TYR A 90 9.56 30.41 13.20
CA TYR A 90 9.00 31.69 12.77
C TYR A 90 9.22 32.82 13.79
N VAL A 91 9.09 32.55 15.09
CA VAL A 91 9.31 33.55 16.15
C VAL A 91 10.80 33.87 16.33
N VAL A 92 11.70 32.91 16.11
CA VAL A 92 13.15 33.10 16.25
C VAL A 92 13.75 33.80 15.02
N LEU A 93 13.19 33.58 13.82
CA LEU A 93 13.65 34.20 12.58
C LEU A 93 13.06 35.60 12.33
N LYS A 94 12.03 36.00 13.08
CA LYS A 94 11.39 37.32 12.98
C LYS A 94 11.92 38.26 14.06
#